data_AF-A0A1Z5L1R4-F1
#
_entry.id   AF-A0A1Z5L1R4-F1
#
_cell.length_a   1.000
_cell.length_b   1.000
_cell.length_c   1.000
_cell.angle_alpha   90.00
_cell.angle_beta   90.00
_cell.angle_gamma   90.00
#
_symmetry.space_group_name_H-M   'P 1'
#
loop_
_entity.id
_entity.type
_entity.pdbx_description
1 polymer ?
#
loop_
_entity_poly.entity_id
_entity_poly.type
_entity_poly.pdbx_seq_one_letter_code
_entity_poly.pdbx_strand_id
1 'polypeptide(L)'
;MEVLRVSAFIGILCCAFLGLALCAEKPLNQGLQCDGCVAVLQELHNKLSNSQGRKKVIEQALGGLCETENFVVYRHSPPKMVKACNFITERFGKELRNNLHRCDGCVAVLQELHNKLSNSQGRKKVIEQALSGLCETENFVVYRHSPPKMVKACNFITERFGKELRNNLHSFYKKYRVKDNVKLQEEFCDDVIKVCLPGQRDVDIRMASAHADAGMTVEDANKKIADQLSSPEQEPELVVESPEVGYFDEKDELCLQKIP
;
A
#
# COMPACT_ATOMS: atom_id res chain seq x y z
N MET A 1 -10.51 81.87 -15.30
CA MET A 1 -10.02 80.73 -14.50
C MET A 1 -10.26 79.48 -15.34
N GLU A 2 -9.53 79.23 -16.42
CA GLU A 2 -8.07 79.12 -16.57
C GLU A 2 -7.41 78.03 -15.70
N VAL A 3 -7.22 76.85 -16.34
CA VAL A 3 -5.99 76.02 -16.44
C VAL A 3 -5.48 75.38 -15.11
N LEU A 4 -5.04 74.11 -14.96
CA LEU A 4 -4.08 73.28 -15.71
C LEU A 4 -4.18 71.81 -15.25
N ARG A 5 -3.94 70.90 -16.21
CA ARG A 5 -3.34 69.57 -16.01
C ARG A 5 -1.88 69.71 -15.55
N VAL A 6 -1.43 68.94 -14.57
CA VAL A 6 -0.02 68.49 -14.38
C VAL A 6 -0.10 67.11 -13.69
N SER A 7 0.09 65.98 -14.37
CA SER A 7 1.39 65.31 -14.67
C SER A 7 2.17 64.98 -13.38
N ALA A 8 2.40 63.70 -13.06
CA ALA A 8 3.64 62.98 -13.38
C ALA A 8 4.59 62.80 -12.16
N PHE A 9 4.77 61.53 -11.79
CA PHE A 9 6.00 60.90 -11.27
C PHE A 9 6.68 61.43 -10.01
N ILE A 10 6.44 60.77 -8.87
CA ILE A 10 7.45 60.21 -7.95
C ILE A 10 6.77 58.95 -7.37
N GLY A 11 7.16 57.71 -7.64
CA GLY A 11 8.52 57.18 -7.54
C GLY A 11 8.68 56.49 -6.18
N ILE A 12 8.44 55.17 -6.15
CA ILE A 12 9.11 54.21 -5.26
C ILE A 12 8.93 54.47 -3.75
N LEU A 13 7.89 53.89 -3.12
CA LEU A 13 7.97 53.28 -1.78
C LEU A 13 6.61 52.72 -1.36
N CYS A 14 6.46 51.39 -1.42
CA CYS A 14 5.64 50.52 -0.55
C CYS A 14 5.12 49.28 -1.31
N CYS A 15 6.02 48.54 -1.94
CA CYS A 15 5.87 47.08 -2.07
C CYS A 15 6.07 46.36 -0.71
N ALA A 16 5.62 46.96 0.40
CA ALA A 16 5.95 46.54 1.76
C ALA A 16 4.72 46.32 2.66
N PHE A 17 3.51 46.26 2.09
CA PHE A 17 2.35 45.75 2.83
C PHE A 17 1.81 44.50 2.16
N LEU A 18 2.54 43.42 2.43
CA LEU A 18 2.05 42.08 2.73
C LEU A 18 0.77 41.67 1.99
N GLY A 19 1.01 41.23 0.75
CA GLY A 19 0.08 40.33 0.08
C GLY A 19 -0.10 39.06 0.90
N LEU A 20 -1.22 38.99 1.63
CA LEU A 20 -1.92 37.73 1.82
C LEU A 20 -2.58 37.37 0.50
N ALA A 21 -1.75 36.95 -0.47
CA ALA A 21 -2.20 36.04 -1.50
C ALA A 21 -2.51 34.74 -0.78
N LEU A 22 -3.76 34.58 -0.33
CA LEU A 22 -4.39 33.27 -0.22
C LEU A 22 -4.30 32.66 -1.61
N CYS A 23 -3.18 31.99 -1.89
CA CYS A 23 -3.06 31.06 -3.00
C CYS A 23 -4.09 29.97 -2.74
N ALA A 24 -5.32 30.19 -3.19
CA ALA A 24 -6.29 29.13 -3.37
C ALA A 24 -5.63 28.11 -4.29
N GLU A 25 -5.17 27.01 -3.69
CA GLU A 25 -4.52 25.95 -4.44
C GLU A 25 -5.51 25.42 -5.47
N LYS A 26 -5.18 25.60 -6.76
CA LYS A 26 -5.95 24.92 -7.81
C LYS A 26 -5.97 23.43 -7.51
N PRO A 27 -7.13 22.76 -7.64
CA PRO A 27 -7.21 21.32 -7.46
C PRO A 27 -6.19 20.65 -8.38
N LEU A 28 -5.46 19.68 -7.84
CA LEU A 28 -4.39 19.00 -8.57
C LEU A 28 -4.99 18.39 -9.85
N ASN A 29 -4.32 18.55 -11.00
CA ASN A 29 -4.79 17.95 -12.26
C ASN A 29 -4.89 16.42 -12.08
N GLN A 30 -5.99 15.81 -12.52
CA GLN A 30 -6.24 14.37 -12.39
C GLN A 30 -5.05 13.51 -12.91
N GLY A 31 -4.41 13.91 -14.01
CA GLY A 31 -3.22 13.21 -14.51
C GLY A 31 -2.02 13.29 -13.56
N LEU A 32 -1.83 14.44 -12.89
CA LEU A 32 -0.78 14.60 -11.89
C LEU A 32 -1.10 13.83 -10.59
N GLN A 33 -2.38 13.68 -10.24
CA GLN A 33 -2.80 12.84 -9.11
C GLN A 33 -2.52 11.37 -9.37
N CYS A 34 -2.84 10.86 -10.56
CA CYS A 34 -2.59 9.46 -10.91
C CYS A 34 -1.09 9.14 -10.97
N ASP A 35 -0.32 9.94 -11.71
CA ASP A 35 1.13 9.77 -11.81
C ASP A 35 1.80 9.95 -10.43
N GLY A 36 1.31 10.89 -9.63
CA GLY A 36 1.71 11.08 -8.24
C GLY A 36 1.42 9.88 -7.35
N CYS A 37 0.25 9.26 -7.49
CA CYS A 37 -0.16 8.10 -6.69
C CYS A 37 0.75 6.91 -6.94
N VAL A 38 1.01 6.60 -8.22
CA VAL A 38 1.94 5.53 -8.61
C VAL A 38 3.33 5.79 -8.04
N ALA A 39 3.85 7.02 -8.18
CA ALA A 39 5.17 7.38 -7.67
C ALA A 39 5.27 7.28 -6.15
N VAL A 40 4.28 7.81 -5.42
CA VAL A 40 4.21 7.74 -3.95
C VAL A 40 4.27 6.29 -3.48
N LEU A 41 3.48 5.43 -4.12
CA LEU A 41 3.42 4.02 -3.74
C LEU A 41 4.73 3.29 -4.06
N GLN A 42 5.36 3.59 -5.20
CA GLN A 42 6.63 2.99 -5.60
C GLN A 42 7.78 3.42 -4.68
N GLU A 43 7.90 4.72 -4.35
CA GLU A 43 8.90 5.20 -3.40
C GLU A 43 8.66 4.69 -1.98
N LEU A 44 7.40 4.57 -1.57
CA LEU A 44 7.03 4.01 -0.27
C LEU A 44 7.42 2.54 -0.18
N HIS A 45 7.19 1.78 -1.24
CA HIS A 45 7.64 0.39 -1.34
C HIS A 45 9.16 0.30 -1.29
N ASN A 46 9.89 1.10 -2.07
CA ASN A 46 11.36 1.12 -2.07
C ASN A 46 11.93 1.37 -0.66
N LYS A 47 11.37 2.35 0.08
CA LYS A 47 11.79 2.65 1.46
C LYS A 47 11.45 1.52 2.45
N LEU A 48 10.45 0.70 2.16
CA LEU A 48 9.96 -0.37 3.04
C LEU A 48 10.39 -1.78 2.62
N SER A 49 11.06 -1.90 1.48
CA SER A 49 11.63 -3.10 0.87
C SER A 49 12.68 -3.83 1.70
N ASN A 50 13.02 -3.37 2.91
CA ASN A 50 13.85 -4.07 3.88
C ASN A 50 13.26 -4.09 5.30
N SER A 51 12.05 -3.56 5.45
CA SER A 51 11.40 -3.42 6.76
C SER A 51 10.57 -4.65 7.10
N GLN A 52 10.50 -4.99 8.39
CA GLN A 52 9.52 -5.95 8.93
C GLN A 52 8.10 -5.36 9.03
N GLY A 53 7.85 -4.22 8.37
CA GLY A 53 6.56 -3.52 8.42
C GLY A 53 6.17 -3.02 9.81
N ARG A 54 7.12 -2.73 10.72
CA ARG A 54 6.79 -2.16 12.05
C ARG A 54 6.14 -0.78 11.88
N LYS A 55 5.09 -0.48 12.65
CA LYS A 55 4.31 0.78 12.53
C LYS A 55 5.21 2.03 12.49
N LYS A 56 6.18 2.12 13.42
CA LYS A 56 7.15 3.23 13.49
C LYS A 56 8.02 3.36 12.22
N VAL A 57 8.40 2.24 11.60
CA VAL A 57 9.21 2.25 10.37
C VAL A 57 8.39 2.74 9.18
N ILE A 58 7.12 2.34 9.11
CA ILE A 58 6.19 2.83 8.08
C ILE A 58 5.92 4.34 8.26
N GLU A 59 5.74 4.80 9.50
CA GLU A 59 5.58 6.22 9.81
C GLU A 59 6.81 7.04 9.42
N GLN A 60 8.01 6.54 9.72
CA GLN A 60 9.26 7.18 9.32
C GLN A 60 9.44 7.23 7.80
N ALA A 61 9.11 6.13 7.10
CA ALA A 61 9.18 6.07 5.65
C ALA A 61 8.22 7.06 4.98
N LEU A 62 7.01 7.22 5.52
CA LEU A 62 6.04 8.22 5.05
C LEU A 62 6.52 9.66 5.33
N GLY A 63 7.15 9.90 6.48
CA GLY A 63 7.67 11.23 6.85
C GLY A 63 8.78 11.75 5.92
N GLY A 64 9.64 10.85 5.42
CA GLY A 64 10.70 11.17 4.45
C GLY A 64 10.33 10.82 3.01
N LEU A 65 9.04 10.68 2.69
CA LEU A 65 8.62 10.25 1.35
C LEU A 65 8.62 11.41 0.35
N CYS A 66 8.09 12.56 0.77
CA CYS A 66 7.84 13.70 -0.11
C CYS A 66 9.05 14.64 -0.31
N GLU A 67 10.24 14.06 -0.49
CA GLU A 67 11.49 14.78 -0.73
C GLU A 67 11.79 14.85 -2.24
N THR A 68 12.44 15.93 -2.68
CA THR A 68 12.68 16.20 -4.11
C THR A 68 13.55 15.12 -4.75
N GLU A 69 14.56 14.61 -4.03
CA GLU A 69 15.43 13.53 -4.51
C GLU A 69 14.69 12.24 -4.88
N ASN A 70 13.57 11.95 -4.20
CA ASN A 70 12.80 10.72 -4.44
C ASN A 70 12.00 10.79 -5.76
N PHE A 71 11.86 11.96 -6.39
CA PHE A 71 11.00 12.12 -7.57
C PHE A 71 11.72 12.55 -8.86
N VAL A 72 13.06 12.45 -8.91
CA VAL A 72 13.88 12.90 -10.05
C VAL A 72 13.63 12.07 -11.32
N VAL A 73 13.23 10.81 -11.18
CA VAL A 73 13.06 9.86 -12.29
C VAL A 73 11.65 9.82 -12.88
N TYR A 74 10.71 10.60 -12.32
CA TYR A 74 9.31 10.56 -12.73
C TYR A 74 8.99 11.58 -13.81
N ARG A 75 7.85 11.37 -14.50
CA ARG A 75 7.44 12.13 -15.68
C ARG A 75 7.28 13.64 -15.43
N HIS A 76 6.76 14.03 -14.27
CA HIS A 76 6.57 15.44 -13.93
C HIS A 76 7.79 15.98 -13.18
N SER A 77 8.02 17.29 -13.27
CA SER A 77 9.09 17.96 -12.55
C SER A 77 9.01 17.67 -11.03
N PRO A 78 10.14 17.46 -10.34
CA PRO A 78 10.15 17.11 -8.92
C PRO A 78 9.28 17.99 -8.00
N PRO A 79 9.21 19.34 -8.16
CA PRO A 79 8.31 20.16 -7.33
C PRO A 79 6.81 19.82 -7.50
N LYS A 80 6.39 19.44 -8.71
CA LYS A 80 5.01 19.02 -8.98
C LYS A 80 4.72 17.65 -8.36
N MET A 81 5.70 16.75 -8.40
CA MET A 81 5.59 15.42 -7.78
C MET A 81 5.56 15.51 -6.25
N VAL A 82 6.38 16.37 -5.64
CA VAL A 82 6.32 16.66 -4.20
C VAL A 82 4.95 17.21 -3.81
N LYS A 83 4.38 18.13 -4.60
CA LYS A 83 3.02 18.62 -4.38
C LYS A 83 1.98 17.50 -4.44
N ALA A 84 2.09 16.59 -5.41
CA ALA A 84 1.22 15.43 -5.51
C ALA A 84 1.40 14.49 -4.31
N CYS A 85 2.65 14.23 -3.91
CA CYS A 85 2.99 13.39 -2.78
C CYS A 85 2.35 13.90 -1.49
N ASN A 86 2.51 15.19 -1.17
CA ASN A 86 1.92 15.79 0.04
C ASN A 86 0.39 15.65 0.04
N PHE A 87 -0.27 15.95 -1.08
CA PHE A 87 -1.71 15.77 -1.21
C PHE A 87 -2.14 14.31 -0.95
N ILE A 88 -1.40 13.34 -1.50
CA ILE A 88 -1.72 11.91 -1.36
C ILE A 88 -1.44 11.42 0.06
N THR A 89 -0.31 11.79 0.67
CA THR A 89 0.06 11.33 2.01
C THR A 89 -0.83 11.95 3.09
N GLU A 90 -1.24 13.20 2.93
CA GLU A 90 -2.19 13.87 3.81
C GLU A 90 -3.57 13.23 3.73
N ARG A 91 -4.09 13.01 2.52
CA ARG A 91 -5.46 12.50 2.31
C ARG A 91 -5.58 10.99 2.51
N PHE A 92 -4.61 10.22 2.04
CA PHE A 92 -4.68 8.76 1.96
C PHE A 92 -3.60 8.06 2.81
N GLY A 93 -2.80 8.78 3.58
CA GLY A 93 -1.69 8.20 4.37
C GLY A 93 -2.12 7.05 5.29
N LYS A 94 -3.31 7.13 5.89
CA LYS A 94 -3.86 6.04 6.72
C LYS A 94 -4.11 4.76 5.91
N GLU A 95 -4.67 4.91 4.71
CA GLU A 95 -4.96 3.80 3.81
C GLU A 95 -3.69 3.22 3.23
N LEU A 96 -2.71 4.05 2.86
CA LEU A 96 -1.38 3.62 2.43
C LEU A 96 -0.74 2.71 3.49
N ARG A 97 -0.75 3.14 4.77
CA ARG A 97 -0.25 2.31 5.90
C ARG A 97 -0.98 0.98 6.02
N ASN A 98 -2.30 0.99 5.81
CA ASN A 98 -3.16 -0.17 6.00
C ASN A 98 -3.19 -1.13 4.81
N ASN A 99 -2.81 -0.68 3.62
CA ASN A 99 -2.90 -1.47 2.39
C ASN A 99 -1.55 -1.98 1.89
N LEU A 100 -0.44 -1.42 2.38
CA LEU A 100 0.91 -1.79 1.93
C LEU A 100 1.21 -3.29 2.00
N HIS A 101 0.76 -3.97 3.06
CA HIS A 101 1.02 -5.40 3.28
C HIS A 101 0.10 -6.32 2.46
N ARG A 102 -0.84 -5.78 1.67
CA ARG A 102 -1.77 -6.61 0.87
C ARG A 102 -1.10 -7.21 -0.37
N CYS A 103 -0.18 -6.49 -1.01
CA CYS A 103 0.60 -7.04 -2.13
C CYS A 103 1.46 -8.21 -1.65
N ASP A 104 2.31 -7.96 -0.64
CA ASP A 104 3.13 -8.99 -0.01
C ASP A 104 2.28 -10.14 0.54
N GLY A 105 1.14 -9.84 1.16
CA GLY A 105 0.19 -10.86 1.61
C GLY A 105 -0.38 -11.71 0.47
N CYS A 106 -0.64 -11.12 -0.69
CA CYS A 106 -1.07 -11.87 -1.87
C CYS A 106 0.02 -12.79 -2.39
N VAL A 107 1.26 -12.30 -2.47
CA VAL A 107 2.42 -13.12 -2.82
C VAL A 107 2.56 -14.30 -1.86
N ALA A 108 2.51 -14.05 -0.54
CA ALA A 108 2.60 -15.10 0.47
C ALA A 108 1.51 -16.17 0.32
N VAL A 109 0.26 -15.75 0.18
CA VAL A 109 -0.88 -16.64 -0.03
C VAL A 109 -0.67 -17.55 -1.23
N LEU A 110 -0.21 -16.99 -2.36
CA LEU A 110 0.03 -17.77 -3.56
C LEU A 110 1.27 -18.66 -3.46
N GLN A 111 2.28 -18.29 -2.67
CA GLN A 111 3.44 -19.13 -2.38
C GLN A 111 3.04 -20.36 -1.56
N GLU A 112 2.27 -20.16 -0.48
CA GLU A 112 1.75 -21.27 0.33
C GLU A 112 0.81 -22.18 -0.49
N LEU A 113 -0.04 -21.59 -1.31
CA LEU A 113 -0.91 -22.35 -2.20
C LEU A 113 -0.11 -23.12 -3.26
N HIS A 114 0.96 -22.56 -3.80
CA HIS A 114 1.81 -23.27 -4.76
C HIS A 114 2.50 -24.48 -4.14
N ASN A 115 3.00 -24.35 -2.90
CA ASN A 115 3.57 -25.47 -2.15
C ASN A 115 2.58 -26.63 -2.02
N LYS A 116 1.30 -26.33 -1.79
CA LYS A 116 0.22 -27.33 -1.67
C LYS A 116 -0.30 -27.84 -3.01
N LEU A 117 -0.26 -27.03 -4.08
CA LEU A 117 -1.00 -27.27 -5.32
C LEU A 117 -0.15 -27.56 -6.56
N SER A 118 1.17 -27.46 -6.50
CA SER A 118 2.08 -27.69 -7.64
C SER A 118 1.80 -28.98 -8.42
N ASN A 119 1.35 -30.03 -7.74
CA ASN A 119 0.99 -31.33 -8.34
C ASN A 119 -0.52 -31.62 -8.44
N SER A 120 -1.37 -30.63 -8.14
CA SER A 120 -2.82 -30.82 -8.02
C SER A 120 -3.54 -31.07 -9.35
N GLN A 121 -2.91 -30.72 -10.48
CA GLN A 121 -3.53 -30.71 -11.82
C GLN A 121 -4.83 -29.88 -11.88
N GLY A 122 -4.98 -28.89 -11.00
CA GLY A 122 -6.16 -28.03 -10.93
C GLY A 122 -7.42 -28.73 -10.40
N ARG A 123 -7.32 -29.86 -9.68
CA ARG A 123 -8.51 -30.54 -9.13
C ARG A 123 -9.19 -29.68 -8.07
N LYS A 124 -10.46 -29.32 -8.30
CA LYS A 124 -11.24 -28.42 -7.42
C LYS A 124 -11.24 -28.86 -5.95
N LYS A 125 -11.42 -30.17 -5.67
CA LYS A 125 -11.40 -30.69 -4.30
C LYS A 125 -10.07 -30.44 -3.57
N VAL A 126 -8.94 -30.58 -4.29
CA VAL A 126 -7.61 -30.34 -3.72
C VAL A 126 -7.40 -28.84 -3.46
N ILE A 127 -7.93 -27.98 -4.33
CA ILE A 127 -7.91 -26.53 -4.13
C ILE A 127 -8.71 -26.13 -2.88
N GLU A 128 -9.93 -26.64 -2.69
CA GLU A 128 -10.71 -26.35 -1.48
C GLU A 128 -9.99 -26.84 -0.22
N GLN A 129 -9.35 -28.01 -0.26
CA GLN A 129 -8.54 -28.52 0.84
C GLN A 129 -7.33 -27.64 1.14
N ALA A 130 -6.65 -27.12 0.12
CA ALA A 130 -5.49 -26.25 0.29
C ALA A 130 -5.87 -24.86 0.86
N LEU A 131 -7.08 -24.38 0.54
CA LEU A 131 -7.63 -23.14 1.09
C LEU A 131 -8.09 -23.29 2.55
N SER A 132 -8.51 -24.50 2.93
CA SER A 132 -8.82 -24.83 4.32
C SER A 132 -7.57 -24.74 5.19
N GLY A 133 -7.64 -23.97 6.28
CA GLY A 133 -6.48 -23.74 7.17
C GLY A 133 -5.33 -22.97 6.52
N LEU A 134 -5.55 -22.32 5.36
CA LEU A 134 -4.50 -21.52 4.73
C LEU A 134 -4.13 -20.30 5.58
N CYS A 135 -5.14 -19.60 6.13
CA CYS A 135 -4.96 -18.36 6.87
C CYS A 135 -4.59 -18.57 8.35
N GLU A 136 -3.74 -19.56 8.63
CA GLU A 136 -3.24 -19.86 9.97
C GLU A 136 -1.85 -19.25 10.16
N THR A 137 -1.59 -18.74 11.38
CA THR A 137 -0.36 -18.02 11.74
C THR A 137 0.92 -18.80 11.39
N GLU A 138 0.89 -20.12 11.57
CA GLU A 138 2.01 -21.03 11.32
C GLU A 138 2.47 -21.03 9.85
N ASN A 139 1.55 -20.83 8.91
CA ASN A 139 1.88 -20.78 7.48
C ASN A 139 2.63 -19.50 7.10
N PHE A 140 2.68 -18.48 7.97
CA PHE A 140 3.22 -17.15 7.65
C PHE A 140 4.44 -16.72 8.47
N VAL A 141 5.07 -17.64 9.22
CA VAL A 141 6.19 -17.31 10.13
C VAL A 141 7.46 -16.87 9.38
N VAL A 142 7.67 -17.38 8.16
CA VAL A 142 8.90 -17.15 7.38
C VAL A 142 8.86 -15.88 6.50
N TYR A 143 7.77 -15.13 6.56
CA TYR A 143 7.52 -13.99 5.68
C TYR A 143 7.99 -12.68 6.29
N ARG A 144 8.23 -11.68 5.42
CA ARG A 144 8.77 -10.39 5.85
C ARG A 144 7.92 -9.66 6.90
N HIS A 145 6.59 -9.69 6.76
CA HIS A 145 5.69 -9.05 7.73
C HIS A 145 5.29 -10.02 8.83
N SER A 146 4.89 -9.46 9.97
CA SER A 146 4.47 -10.28 11.11
C SER A 146 3.30 -11.21 10.76
N PRO A 147 3.26 -12.44 11.32
CA PRO A 147 2.19 -13.39 11.03
C PRO A 147 0.77 -12.84 11.20
N PRO A 148 0.44 -12.01 12.21
CA PRO A 148 -0.91 -11.41 12.32
C PRO A 148 -1.29 -10.55 11.11
N LYS A 149 -0.33 -9.82 10.53
CA LYS A 149 -0.57 -8.99 9.32
C LYS A 149 -0.77 -9.86 8.08
N MET A 150 -0.01 -10.94 7.98
CA MET A 150 -0.13 -11.91 6.89
C MET A 150 -1.47 -12.66 6.95
N VAL A 151 -1.88 -13.12 8.13
CA VAL A 151 -3.21 -13.71 8.35
C VAL A 151 -4.31 -12.72 7.98
N LYS A 152 -4.18 -11.44 8.37
CA LYS A 152 -5.14 -10.40 7.98
C LYS A 152 -5.23 -10.21 6.46
N ALA A 153 -4.10 -10.22 5.75
CA ALA A 153 -4.09 -10.16 4.29
C ALA A 153 -4.67 -11.42 3.65
N CYS A 154 -4.36 -12.59 4.21
CA CYS A 154 -4.92 -13.87 3.77
C CYS A 154 -6.45 -13.87 3.87
N ASN A 155 -7.00 -13.53 5.05
CA ASN A 155 -8.44 -13.44 5.26
C ASN A 155 -9.09 -12.43 4.30
N PHE A 156 -8.47 -11.25 4.12
CA PHE A 156 -8.95 -10.29 3.14
C PHE A 156 -9.06 -10.90 1.72
N ILE A 157 -8.06 -11.66 1.28
CA ILE A 157 -8.04 -12.30 -0.04
C ILE A 157 -9.06 -13.43 -0.12
N THR A 158 -9.08 -14.35 0.85
CA THR A 158 -9.93 -15.55 0.81
C THR A 158 -11.41 -15.22 1.01
N GLU A 159 -11.73 -14.21 1.82
CA GLU A 159 -13.11 -13.76 2.05
C GLU A 159 -13.63 -12.90 0.91
N ARG A 160 -12.86 -11.90 0.46
CA ARG A 160 -13.33 -10.94 -0.55
C ARG A 160 -13.16 -11.43 -1.99
N PHE A 161 -12.12 -12.20 -2.25
CA PHE A 161 -11.74 -12.67 -3.60
C PHE A 161 -11.65 -14.19 -3.71
N GLY A 162 -12.25 -14.93 -2.76
CA GLY A 162 -12.13 -16.39 -2.72
C GLY A 162 -12.69 -17.08 -3.96
N LYS A 163 -13.68 -16.49 -4.64
CA LYS A 163 -14.24 -17.05 -5.88
C LYS A 163 -13.25 -16.90 -7.04
N GLU A 164 -12.71 -15.70 -7.21
CA GLU A 164 -11.70 -15.32 -8.19
C GLU A 164 -10.45 -16.17 -8.00
N LEU A 165 -9.98 -16.30 -6.75
CA LEU A 165 -8.84 -17.12 -6.37
C LEU A 165 -9.03 -18.58 -6.79
N ARG A 166 -10.17 -19.21 -6.44
CA ARG A 166 -10.48 -20.59 -6.81
C ARG A 166 -10.49 -20.81 -8.31
N ASN A 167 -11.10 -19.90 -9.07
CA ASN A 167 -11.18 -19.99 -10.52
C ASN A 167 -9.81 -19.82 -11.18
N ASN A 168 -9.00 -18.88 -10.68
CA ASN A 168 -7.66 -18.63 -11.17
C ASN A 168 -6.75 -19.84 -10.89
N LEU A 169 -6.71 -20.36 -9.65
CA LEU A 169 -5.97 -21.59 -9.29
C LEU A 169 -6.40 -22.80 -10.13
N HIS A 170 -7.71 -23.00 -10.32
CA HIS A 170 -8.23 -24.09 -11.14
C HIS A 170 -7.72 -24.01 -12.58
N SER A 171 -7.84 -22.82 -13.19
CA SER A 171 -7.46 -22.60 -14.58
C SER A 171 -5.94 -22.71 -14.76
N PHE A 172 -5.17 -22.12 -13.83
CA PHE A 172 -3.72 -22.09 -13.86
C PHE A 172 -3.12 -23.50 -13.76
N TYR A 173 -3.44 -24.28 -12.71
CA TYR A 173 -2.86 -25.62 -12.51
C TYR A 173 -3.42 -26.70 -13.44
N LYS A 174 -4.52 -26.42 -14.14
CA LYS A 174 -5.00 -27.26 -15.24
C LYS A 174 -4.17 -27.06 -16.51
N LYS A 175 -3.71 -25.82 -16.74
CA LYS A 175 -3.00 -25.43 -17.96
C LYS A 175 -1.48 -25.55 -17.84
N TYR A 176 -0.92 -25.20 -16.69
CA TYR A 176 0.52 -25.07 -16.49
C TYR A 176 1.06 -26.09 -15.49
N ARG A 177 2.27 -26.59 -15.77
CA ARG A 177 3.11 -27.31 -14.81
C ARG A 177 4.38 -26.49 -14.61
N VAL A 178 4.37 -25.65 -13.58
CA VAL A 178 5.42 -24.67 -13.31
C VAL A 178 6.15 -25.02 -12.02
N LYS A 179 7.45 -24.69 -11.97
CA LYS A 179 8.32 -24.88 -10.80
C LYS A 179 8.21 -23.74 -9.78
N ASP A 180 7.72 -22.60 -10.23
CA ASP A 180 7.47 -21.40 -9.45
C ASP A 180 6.03 -20.93 -9.68
N ASN A 181 5.63 -19.90 -8.94
CA ASN A 181 4.30 -19.30 -9.04
C ASN A 181 4.34 -17.86 -9.56
N VAL A 182 5.43 -17.41 -10.20
CA VAL A 182 5.58 -15.99 -10.61
C VAL A 182 4.44 -15.56 -11.52
N LYS A 183 4.13 -16.39 -12.52
CA LYS A 183 3.03 -16.14 -13.44
C LYS A 183 1.66 -16.15 -12.76
N LEU A 184 1.49 -16.98 -11.73
CA LEU A 184 0.26 -17.02 -10.94
C LEU A 184 0.12 -15.73 -10.10
N GLN A 185 1.23 -15.21 -9.57
CA GLN A 185 1.26 -13.93 -8.87
C GLN A 185 0.89 -12.77 -9.79
N GLU A 186 1.41 -12.73 -11.01
CA GLU A 186 1.04 -11.75 -12.04
C GLU A 186 -0.45 -11.82 -12.37
N GLU A 187 -0.92 -12.99 -12.81
CA GLU A 187 -2.30 -13.17 -13.25
C GLU A 187 -3.32 -12.90 -12.13
N PHE A 188 -2.94 -13.06 -10.84
CA PHE A 188 -3.87 -12.88 -9.74
C PHE A 188 -3.67 -11.57 -8.97
N CYS A 189 -2.48 -11.34 -8.41
CA CYS A 189 -2.22 -10.19 -7.53
C CYS A 189 -2.21 -8.86 -8.29
N ASP A 190 -1.70 -8.86 -9.51
CA ASP A 190 -1.59 -7.65 -10.34
C ASP A 190 -2.86 -7.49 -11.19
N ASP A 191 -3.29 -8.53 -11.90
CA ASP A 191 -4.35 -8.38 -12.90
C ASP A 191 -5.77 -8.50 -12.32
N VAL A 192 -6.01 -9.52 -11.49
CA VAL A 192 -7.38 -9.86 -11.03
C VAL A 192 -7.79 -9.01 -9.83
N ILE A 193 -6.97 -8.97 -8.78
CA ILE A 193 -7.32 -8.25 -7.54
C ILE A 193 -6.63 -6.90 -7.41
N LYS A 194 -5.65 -6.60 -8.28
CA LYS A 194 -4.95 -5.30 -8.37
C LYS A 194 -4.43 -4.79 -7.03
N VAL A 195 -3.91 -5.70 -6.20
CA VAL A 195 -3.35 -5.34 -4.88
C VAL A 195 -1.87 -4.98 -4.95
N CYS A 196 -1.19 -5.41 -6.00
CA CYS A 196 0.18 -5.06 -6.31
C CYS A 196 0.20 -4.00 -7.41
N LEU A 197 1.03 -2.99 -7.22
CA LEU A 197 1.27 -1.97 -8.24
C LEU A 197 2.41 -2.41 -9.16
N PRO A 198 2.51 -1.83 -10.37
CA PRO A 198 3.61 -2.13 -11.28
C PRO A 198 4.97 -1.96 -10.60
N GLY A 199 5.76 -3.03 -10.56
CA GLY A 199 7.11 -3.03 -9.96
C GLY A 199 7.15 -3.09 -8.43
N GLN A 200 6.02 -3.17 -7.72
CA GLN A 200 5.96 -3.33 -6.26
C GLN A 200 6.19 -4.79 -5.82
N ARG A 201 5.94 -5.76 -6.70
CA ARG A 201 5.94 -7.17 -6.31
C ARG A 201 7.35 -7.73 -6.20
N ASP A 202 7.75 -8.05 -4.98
CA ASP A 202 8.85 -8.97 -4.73
C ASP A 202 8.37 -10.41 -4.96
N VAL A 203 9.02 -11.11 -5.88
CA VAL A 203 8.64 -12.48 -6.30
C VAL A 203 8.81 -13.50 -5.16
N ASP A 204 9.73 -13.20 -4.24
CA ASP A 204 9.94 -13.93 -2.99
C ASP A 204 10.15 -12.98 -1.81
N ILE A 205 9.15 -12.95 -0.93
CA ILE A 205 9.14 -12.11 0.29
C ILE A 205 9.45 -12.93 1.55
N ARG A 206 9.84 -14.19 1.40
CA ARG A 206 10.37 -14.97 2.52
C ARG A 206 11.66 -14.31 2.98
N MET A 207 11.83 -14.18 4.29
CA MET A 207 13.08 -13.66 4.82
C MET A 207 14.21 -14.62 4.40
N ALA A 208 15.16 -14.12 3.61
CA ALA A 208 16.37 -14.88 3.28
C ALA A 208 16.96 -15.42 4.59
N SER A 209 17.35 -16.70 4.56
CA SER A 209 17.77 -17.53 5.67
C SER A 209 19.05 -17.05 6.39
N ALA A 210 19.10 -15.82 6.87
CA ALA A 210 20.05 -15.39 7.90
C ALA A 210 19.65 -15.93 9.30
N HIS A 211 18.53 -16.64 9.40
CA HIS A 211 18.02 -17.22 10.66
C HIS A 211 17.66 -18.72 10.58
N ALA A 212 18.05 -19.43 9.51
CA ALA A 212 17.99 -20.90 9.54
C ALA A 212 18.95 -21.49 10.60
N ASP A 213 20.01 -20.74 10.98
CA ASP A 213 20.99 -21.16 11.99
C ASP A 213 20.71 -20.64 13.42
N ALA A 214 19.69 -19.81 13.60
CA ALA A 214 19.24 -19.38 14.92
C ALA A 214 17.80 -19.83 15.10
N GLY A 215 17.63 -21.10 15.47
CA GLY A 215 16.34 -21.76 15.68
C GLY A 215 15.43 -20.98 16.63
N MET A 216 14.70 -20.02 16.08
CA MET A 216 13.62 -19.33 16.77
C MET A 216 12.43 -20.28 16.68
N THR A 217 12.21 -21.00 17.77
CA THR A 217 11.16 -22.03 17.81
C THR A 217 9.79 -21.37 17.87
N VAL A 218 8.74 -22.17 17.63
CA VAL A 218 7.34 -21.74 17.71
C VAL A 218 7.05 -21.11 19.09
N GLU A 219 7.72 -21.55 20.15
CA GLU A 219 7.62 -20.96 21.48
C GLU A 219 8.14 -19.52 21.57
N ASP A 220 9.23 -19.18 20.87
CA ASP A 220 9.80 -17.83 20.89
C ASP A 220 8.93 -16.80 20.14
N ALA A 221 8.26 -17.25 19.07
CA ALA A 221 7.29 -16.44 18.34
C ALA A 221 6.03 -16.19 19.17
N ASN A 222 5.52 -17.23 19.85
CA ASN A 222 4.34 -17.12 20.73
C ASN A 222 4.62 -16.28 21.97
N LYS A 223 5.83 -16.35 22.54
CA LYS A 223 6.25 -15.52 23.68
C LYS A 223 6.31 -14.03 23.31
N LYS A 224 6.83 -13.70 22.13
CA LYS A 224 6.84 -12.31 21.62
C LYS A 224 5.43 -11.75 21.35
N ILE A 225 4.47 -12.61 21.01
CA ILE A 225 3.06 -12.22 20.84
C ILE A 225 2.42 -11.95 22.21
N ALA A 226 2.68 -12.79 23.21
CA ALA A 226 2.22 -12.59 24.60
C ALA A 226 2.80 -11.32 25.24
N ASP A 227 4.07 -11.00 24.96
CA ASP A 227 4.72 -9.78 25.47
C ASP A 227 4.14 -8.50 24.83
N GLN A 228 3.63 -8.57 23.58
CA GLN A 228 2.96 -7.44 22.91
C GLN A 228 1.51 -7.25 23.34
N LEU A 229 0.83 -8.32 23.78
CA LEU A 229 -0.54 -8.28 24.30
C LEU A 229 -0.63 -7.90 25.79
N SER A 230 0.49 -7.91 26.52
CA SER A 230 0.55 -7.60 27.96
C SER A 230 0.99 -6.16 28.29
N SER A 231 1.29 -5.34 27.28
CA SER A 231 1.51 -3.91 27.47
C SER A 231 0.15 -3.19 27.50
N PRO A 232 -0.26 -2.54 28.61
CA PRO A 232 -1.55 -1.88 28.69
C PRO A 232 -1.60 -0.70 27.71
N GLU A 233 -2.42 -0.83 26.66
CA GLU A 233 -2.91 0.29 25.89
C GLU A 233 -3.66 1.22 26.85
N GLN A 234 -3.10 2.39 27.09
CA GLN A 234 -3.77 3.45 27.83
C GLN A 234 -4.79 4.10 26.88
N GLU A 235 -6.03 3.62 26.91
CA GLU A 235 -7.18 4.37 26.42
C GLU A 235 -7.40 5.59 27.32
N PRO A 236 -7.64 6.78 26.75
CA PRO A 236 -8.53 7.74 27.36
C PRO A 236 -9.92 7.60 26.72
N GLU A 237 -10.91 7.29 27.55
CA GLU A 237 -12.32 7.53 27.26
C GLU A 237 -12.54 8.98 26.82
N LEU A 238 -13.31 9.19 25.74
CA LEU A 238 -14.19 10.35 25.63
C LEU A 238 -15.25 10.14 24.52
N VAL A 239 -16.47 9.90 25.01
CA VAL A 239 -17.77 10.40 24.56
C VAL A 239 -18.24 10.02 23.14
N VAL A 240 -19.29 9.22 23.17
CA VAL A 240 -20.21 8.87 22.09
C VAL A 240 -20.84 10.15 21.51
N GLU A 241 -20.46 10.51 20.28
CA GLU A 241 -21.37 11.15 19.34
C GLU A 241 -21.33 10.36 18.02
N SER A 242 -22.51 9.86 17.65
CA SER A 242 -22.76 9.12 16.43
C SER A 242 -22.62 10.05 15.22
N PRO A 243 -21.79 9.75 14.20
CA PRO A 243 -21.91 10.44 12.92
C PRO A 243 -22.80 9.63 11.99
N GLU A 244 -23.78 10.33 11.43
CA GLU A 244 -24.65 9.91 10.36
C GLU A 244 -23.86 9.30 9.18
N VAL A 245 -24.49 8.31 8.56
CA VAL A 245 -24.04 7.66 7.33
C VAL A 245 -23.97 8.69 6.22
N GLY A 246 -22.77 9.22 5.97
CA GLY A 246 -22.45 10.05 4.82
C GLY A 246 -22.43 9.20 3.55
N TYR A 247 -23.41 9.44 2.68
CA TYR A 247 -23.54 8.90 1.34
C TYR A 247 -22.23 9.06 0.54
N PHE A 248 -21.78 7.96 -0.08
CA PHE A 248 -20.68 7.98 -1.05
C PHE A 248 -21.11 8.74 -2.31
N ASP A 249 -20.40 9.81 -2.66
CA ASP A 249 -20.53 10.45 -3.97
C ASP A 249 -19.71 9.66 -5.00
N GLU A 250 -20.38 9.27 -6.09
CA GLU A 250 -19.96 8.36 -7.17
C GLU A 250 -18.77 8.87 -8.02
N LYS A 251 -18.06 9.92 -7.60
CA LYS A 251 -16.99 10.59 -8.37
C LYS A 251 -15.56 10.30 -7.90
N ASP A 252 -15.38 9.69 -6.74
CA ASP A 252 -14.04 9.42 -6.16
C ASP A 252 -13.51 7.99 -6.49
N GLU A 253 -14.20 7.19 -7.29
CA GLU A 253 -13.80 5.82 -7.68
C GLU A 253 -12.67 5.73 -8.73
N LEU A 254 -12.17 6.84 -9.28
CA LEU A 254 -11.43 6.76 -10.56
C LEU A 254 -9.91 6.56 -10.52
N CYS A 255 -9.26 6.45 -9.35
CA CYS A 255 -7.81 6.25 -9.30
C CYS A 255 -7.36 4.78 -9.35
N LEU A 256 -8.22 3.82 -8.97
CA LEU A 256 -7.87 2.39 -8.95
C LEU A 256 -8.39 1.61 -10.18
N GLN A 257 -9.30 2.19 -10.97
CA GLN A 257 -9.87 1.54 -12.16
C GLN A 257 -9.14 1.88 -13.47
N LYS A 258 -8.18 2.81 -13.47
CA LYS A 258 -7.38 3.19 -14.66
C LYS A 258 -5.88 3.04 -14.42
N ILE A 259 -5.45 1.82 -14.21
CA ILE A 259 -4.07 1.40 -14.50
C ILE A 259 -4.23 0.30 -15.56
N PRO A 260 -3.67 0.47 -16.77
CA PRO A 260 -3.84 -0.47 -17.88
C PRO A 260 -3.39 -1.88 -17.49
#